data_AF-A0AAE3AEB2-F1
#
_entry.id   AF-A0AAE3AEB2-F1
#
_cell.length_a   1.000
_cell.length_b   1.000
_cell.length_c   1.000
_cell.angle_alpha   90.00
_cell.angle_beta   90.00
_cell.angle_gamma   90.00
#
_symmetry.space_group_name_H-M   'P 1'
#
loop_
_entity.id
_entity.type
_entity.pdbx_description
1 polymer ?
#
loop_
_entity_poly.entity_id
_entity_poly.type
_entity_poly.pdbx_seq_one_letter_code
_entity_poly.pdbx_strand_id
1 'polypeptide(L)'
;MILNRTGAEFEYEGVTYTIGGAIVGTAESEYAGLYGRINAIHDGEDKETENETPDIYCEFDPPVMPHEVKTLEDTFSDLYHQPKTIADIVLDMVIMAPEMIRPLDDLRSMRKRVNVFLVMEDWAVDGEHGNDCEAFSDYDDAKRIMTNRIREELEDGSVPSWRESSIFAENSSMDFYEAYLNGEYMENHYKIMIIRQPLMISSRYIREVGGVYKAQCQTEDFISQIEQWDEVAALSDAQYQRLITNPMIPECIERHLGRNDHYWEAYWESVSEAAHGLVRQASKQPDCFTPEAENPYPLCIGSGKSECDDCCLYMHMKGEGGYEC
;
A
#
# COMPACT_ATOMS: atom_id res chain seq x y z
N MET A 1 3.99 -30.56 13.67
CA MET A 1 4.45 -29.35 14.39
C MET A 1 3.23 -28.53 14.74
N ILE A 2 3.13 -28.11 16.00
CA ILE A 2 2.08 -27.19 16.48
C ILE A 2 2.71 -25.82 16.73
N LEU A 3 2.19 -24.79 16.07
CA LEU A 3 2.53 -23.39 16.30
C LEU A 3 1.33 -22.68 16.93
N ASN A 4 1.46 -22.24 18.18
CA ASN A 4 0.38 -21.58 18.93
C ASN A 4 0.86 -20.39 19.77
N ARG A 5 2.13 -19.99 19.63
CA ARG A 5 2.69 -18.83 20.33
C ARG A 5 2.37 -17.56 19.53
N THR A 6 1.67 -16.61 20.14
CA THR A 6 1.38 -15.30 19.52
C THR A 6 2.65 -14.66 18.95
N GLY A 7 2.54 -14.19 17.71
CA GLY A 7 3.64 -13.61 16.93
C GLY A 7 4.59 -14.62 16.29
N ALA A 8 4.36 -15.93 16.44
CA ALA A 8 5.09 -16.93 15.66
C ALA A 8 4.65 -16.86 14.20
N GLU A 9 5.62 -16.89 13.29
CA GLU A 9 5.42 -16.86 11.85
C GLU A 9 5.56 -18.27 11.26
N PHE A 10 4.76 -18.55 10.25
CA PHE A 10 4.77 -19.79 9.47
C PHE A 10 4.69 -19.43 8.00
N GLU A 11 5.65 -19.88 7.19
CA GLU A 11 5.69 -19.61 5.75
C GLU A 11 5.20 -20.83 4.98
N TYR A 12 4.22 -20.64 4.11
CA TYR A 12 3.70 -21.68 3.21
C TYR A 12 3.49 -21.08 1.83
N GLU A 13 4.14 -21.66 0.81
CA GLU A 13 4.08 -21.23 -0.59
C GLU A 13 4.29 -19.70 -0.79
N GLY A 14 5.20 -19.11 0.00
CA GLY A 14 5.53 -17.69 -0.07
C GLY A 14 4.51 -16.76 0.61
N VAL A 15 3.56 -17.31 1.37
CA VAL A 15 2.63 -16.57 2.23
C VAL A 15 3.03 -16.79 3.69
N THR A 16 3.20 -15.70 4.43
CA THR A 16 3.50 -15.73 5.87
C THR A 16 2.21 -15.62 6.69
N TYR A 17 1.96 -16.62 7.51
CA TYR A 17 0.88 -16.67 8.50
C TYR A 17 1.45 -16.37 9.88
N THR A 18 0.78 -15.50 10.64
CA THR A 18 1.23 -15.12 11.98
C THR A 18 0.18 -15.52 13.02
N ILE A 19 0.58 -16.21 14.08
CA ILE A 19 -0.33 -16.54 15.18
C ILE A 19 -0.78 -15.25 15.89
N GLY A 20 -2.09 -15.06 16.02
CA GLY A 20 -2.74 -13.82 16.45
C GLY A 20 -2.88 -12.76 15.36
N GLY A 21 -2.37 -13.05 14.15
CA GLY A 21 -2.49 -12.17 12.98
C GLY A 21 -3.92 -12.17 12.43
N ALA A 22 -4.32 -11.02 11.87
CA ALA A 22 -5.63 -10.85 11.26
C ALA A 22 -5.71 -11.57 9.92
N ILE A 23 -6.89 -12.13 9.61
CA ILE A 23 -7.19 -12.83 8.37
C ILE A 23 -8.55 -12.40 7.82
N VAL A 24 -8.80 -12.74 6.56
CA VAL A 24 -10.14 -12.75 5.97
C VAL A 24 -10.39 -14.06 5.23
N GLY A 25 -11.60 -14.60 5.30
CA GLY A 25 -12.01 -15.76 4.50
C GLY A 25 -12.03 -15.42 3.01
N THR A 26 -11.54 -16.33 2.17
CA THR A 26 -11.53 -16.21 0.70
C THR A 26 -12.78 -16.86 0.11
N ALA A 27 -12.94 -16.74 -1.22
CA ALA A 27 -14.03 -17.40 -1.94
C ALA A 27 -13.96 -18.94 -1.92
N GLU A 28 -12.82 -19.51 -1.52
CA GLU A 28 -12.62 -20.97 -1.39
C GLU A 28 -13.18 -21.51 -0.06
N SER A 29 -13.85 -20.67 0.74
CA SER A 29 -14.44 -21.05 2.03
C SER A 29 -15.86 -20.55 2.18
N GLU A 30 -16.67 -21.28 2.95
CA GLU A 30 -18.00 -20.87 3.40
C GLU A 30 -17.97 -19.64 4.31
N TYR A 31 -16.82 -19.29 4.88
CA TYR A 31 -16.61 -18.09 5.68
C TYR A 31 -16.07 -16.91 4.85
N ALA A 32 -16.24 -16.94 3.52
CA ALA A 32 -15.81 -15.89 2.60
C ALA A 32 -16.22 -14.50 3.08
N GLY A 33 -15.25 -13.58 3.17
CA GLY A 33 -15.48 -12.19 3.59
C GLY A 33 -15.53 -11.96 5.10
N LEU A 34 -15.56 -13.00 5.93
CA LEU A 34 -15.46 -12.82 7.39
C LEU A 34 -14.02 -12.52 7.81
N TYR A 35 -13.89 -11.56 8.73
CA TYR A 35 -12.62 -11.22 9.36
C TYR A 35 -12.40 -12.06 10.60
N GLY A 36 -11.14 -12.35 10.92
CA GLY A 36 -10.80 -13.15 12.08
C GLY A 36 -9.32 -13.11 12.42
N ARG A 37 -8.91 -14.07 13.24
CA ARG A 37 -7.52 -14.25 13.68
C ARG A 37 -7.09 -15.71 13.65
N ILE A 38 -5.79 -15.92 13.46
CA ILE A 38 -5.19 -17.25 13.56
C ILE A 38 -4.88 -17.56 15.03
N ASN A 39 -5.38 -18.68 15.53
CA ASN A 39 -5.14 -19.14 16.89
C ASN A 39 -3.99 -20.15 16.95
N ALA A 40 -3.94 -21.09 16.01
CA ALA A 40 -2.91 -22.11 15.94
C ALA A 40 -2.72 -22.61 14.50
N ILE A 41 -1.54 -23.14 14.20
CA ILE A 41 -1.24 -23.82 12.93
C ILE A 41 -0.66 -25.19 13.26
N HIS A 42 -1.26 -26.24 12.70
CA HIS A 42 -0.80 -27.61 12.84
C HIS A 42 -0.32 -28.13 11.48
N ASP A 43 0.87 -28.72 11.45
CA ASP A 43 1.49 -29.28 10.25
C ASP A 43 2.00 -30.71 10.51
N GLY A 44 2.05 -31.56 9.48
CA GLY A 44 2.46 -32.97 9.59
C GLY A 44 1.51 -33.84 10.42
N GLU A 45 2.06 -34.67 11.32
CA GLU A 45 1.31 -35.67 12.11
C GLU A 45 0.34 -35.08 13.15
N ASP A 46 0.43 -33.78 13.44
CA ASP A 46 -0.40 -33.10 14.46
C ASP A 46 -1.71 -32.53 13.87
N LYS A 47 -1.99 -32.82 12.59
CA LYS A 47 -3.17 -32.36 11.86
C LYS A 47 -4.42 -33.17 12.22
N GLU A 48 -5.56 -32.51 12.18
CA GLU A 48 -6.89 -33.12 12.36
C GLU A 48 -7.59 -33.39 11.02
N THR A 49 -7.14 -32.79 9.91
CA THR A 49 -7.63 -33.08 8.56
C THR A 49 -6.70 -34.01 7.78
N GLU A 50 -7.27 -34.74 6.82
CA GLU A 50 -6.52 -35.60 5.88
C GLU A 50 -5.92 -34.82 4.69
N ASN A 51 -6.08 -33.49 4.64
CA ASN A 51 -5.56 -32.68 3.54
C ASN A 51 -4.02 -32.73 3.52
N GLU A 52 -3.39 -32.35 2.40
CA GLU A 52 -1.93 -32.19 2.36
C GLU A 52 -1.49 -30.86 2.98
N THR A 53 -2.32 -29.83 2.85
CA THR A 53 -2.10 -28.48 3.35
C THR A 53 -2.20 -28.37 4.88
N PRO A 54 -1.47 -27.47 5.55
CA PRO A 54 -1.51 -27.32 7.01
C PRO A 54 -2.91 -26.92 7.52
N ASP A 55 -3.24 -27.37 8.73
CA ASP A 55 -4.49 -27.02 9.41
C ASP A 55 -4.32 -25.69 10.15
N ILE A 56 -5.02 -24.65 9.68
CA ILE A 56 -4.96 -23.31 10.28
C ILE A 56 -6.23 -23.07 11.10
N TYR A 57 -6.10 -23.10 12.42
CA TYR A 57 -7.20 -22.83 13.34
C TYR A 57 -7.45 -21.34 13.44
N CYS A 58 -8.67 -20.92 13.08
CA CYS A 58 -9.10 -19.55 13.02
C CYS A 58 -10.25 -19.29 14.00
N GLU A 59 -10.36 -18.04 14.43
CA GLU A 59 -11.54 -17.50 15.10
C GLU A 59 -12.04 -16.31 14.29
N PHE A 60 -13.24 -16.41 13.76
CA PHE A 60 -13.91 -15.37 12.98
C PHE A 60 -14.73 -14.46 13.90
N ASP A 61 -14.69 -13.17 13.61
CA ASP A 61 -15.55 -12.18 14.25
C ASP A 61 -16.98 -12.30 13.68
N PRO A 62 -18.02 -12.24 14.53
CA PRO A 62 -19.39 -12.22 14.05
C PRO A 62 -19.64 -11.06 13.07
N PRO A 63 -20.24 -11.30 11.89
CA PRO A 63 -20.54 -10.26 10.93
C PRO A 63 -21.48 -9.21 11.53
N VAL A 64 -21.17 -7.94 11.31
CA VAL A 64 -21.94 -6.81 11.83
C VAL A 64 -22.94 -6.30 10.79
N MET A 65 -22.65 -6.48 9.51
CA MET A 65 -23.51 -6.00 8.42
C MET A 65 -24.66 -6.99 8.19
N PRO A 66 -25.94 -6.55 8.16
CA PRO A 66 -27.08 -7.43 7.94
C PRO A 66 -27.01 -8.25 6.65
N HIS A 67 -26.37 -7.69 5.61
CA HIS A 67 -26.13 -8.40 4.35
C HIS A 67 -25.18 -9.59 4.56
N GLU A 68 -24.06 -9.40 5.25
CA GLU A 68 -23.07 -10.45 5.55
C GLU A 68 -23.67 -11.55 6.44
N VAL A 69 -24.44 -11.16 7.46
CA VAL A 69 -25.18 -12.10 8.32
C VAL A 69 -26.06 -13.01 7.46
N LYS A 70 -26.89 -12.41 6.60
CA LYS A 70 -27.80 -13.16 5.75
C LYS A 70 -27.06 -14.06 4.76
N THR A 71 -26.02 -13.56 4.11
CA THR A 71 -25.20 -14.37 3.19
C THR A 71 -24.64 -15.60 3.90
N LEU A 72 -24.10 -15.43 5.10
CA LEU A 72 -23.55 -16.54 5.88
C LEU A 72 -24.64 -17.54 6.30
N GLU A 73 -25.79 -17.06 6.77
CA GLU A 73 -26.96 -17.88 7.10
C GLU A 73 -27.45 -18.68 5.90
N ASP A 74 -27.55 -18.06 4.72
CA ASP A 74 -27.96 -18.71 3.48
C ASP A 74 -26.93 -19.79 3.06
N THR A 75 -25.64 -19.47 3.05
CA THR A 75 -24.55 -20.41 2.72
C THR A 75 -24.58 -21.64 3.62
N PHE A 76 -24.68 -21.46 4.94
CA PHE A 76 -24.72 -22.56 5.89
C PHE A 76 -26.06 -23.30 5.86
N SER A 77 -27.17 -22.61 5.58
CA SER A 77 -28.47 -23.25 5.42
C SER A 77 -28.47 -24.22 4.24
N ASP A 78 -27.88 -23.79 3.13
CA ASP A 78 -27.74 -24.59 1.92
C ASP A 78 -26.79 -25.77 2.15
N LEU A 79 -25.64 -25.55 2.80
CA LEU A 79 -24.66 -26.59 3.11
C LEU A 79 -25.26 -27.72 3.98
N TYR A 80 -26.04 -27.36 4.98
CA TYR A 80 -26.68 -28.33 5.89
C TYR A 80 -28.08 -28.76 5.45
N HIS A 81 -28.59 -28.22 4.33
CA HIS A 81 -29.95 -28.45 3.82
C HIS A 81 -31.06 -28.19 4.87
N GLN A 82 -30.85 -27.24 5.77
CA GLN A 82 -31.80 -26.84 6.80
C GLN A 82 -31.58 -25.38 7.19
N PRO A 83 -32.61 -24.62 7.62
CA PRO A 83 -32.41 -23.25 8.06
C PRO A 83 -31.37 -23.13 9.18
N LYS A 84 -30.40 -22.25 9.00
CA LYS A 84 -29.35 -21.85 9.94
C LYS A 84 -29.47 -20.37 10.22
N THR A 85 -29.33 -20.01 11.49
CA THR A 85 -29.15 -18.63 11.93
C THR A 85 -27.70 -18.40 12.35
N ILE A 86 -27.28 -17.16 12.51
CA ILE A 86 -25.92 -16.83 12.95
C ILE A 86 -25.55 -17.52 14.28
N ALA A 87 -26.52 -17.76 15.17
CA ALA A 87 -26.30 -18.45 16.43
C ALA A 87 -26.04 -19.96 16.27
N ASP A 88 -26.36 -20.53 15.10
CA ASP A 88 -26.15 -21.94 14.77
C ASP A 88 -24.80 -22.20 14.07
N ILE A 89 -24.04 -21.14 13.76
CA ILE A 89 -22.79 -21.20 12.99
C ILE A 89 -21.61 -21.06 13.95
N VAL A 90 -20.67 -21.99 13.86
CA VAL A 90 -19.44 -21.98 14.66
C VAL A 90 -18.46 -21.00 14.04
N LEU A 91 -17.97 -20.06 14.84
CA LEU A 91 -16.99 -19.06 14.39
C LEU A 91 -15.64 -19.23 15.07
N ASP A 92 -15.59 -20.00 16.16
CA ASP A 92 -14.39 -20.31 16.92
C ASP A 92 -13.75 -21.65 16.48
N MET A 93 -12.42 -21.70 16.50
CA MET A 93 -11.64 -22.91 16.21
C MET A 93 -11.97 -23.56 14.85
N VAL A 94 -12.32 -22.73 13.86
CA VAL A 94 -12.60 -23.19 12.50
C VAL A 94 -11.28 -23.58 11.84
N ILE A 95 -11.21 -24.79 11.29
CA ILE A 95 -10.03 -25.26 10.56
C ILE A 95 -10.11 -24.78 9.12
N MET A 96 -9.08 -24.07 8.67
CA MET A 96 -8.96 -23.52 7.32
C MET A 96 -7.69 -24.05 6.67
N ALA A 97 -7.74 -24.28 5.36
CA ALA A 97 -6.55 -24.46 4.54
C ALA A 97 -5.96 -23.10 4.14
N PRO A 98 -4.68 -23.03 3.74
CA PRO A 98 -4.04 -21.80 3.29
C PRO A 98 -4.84 -21.01 2.24
N GLU A 99 -5.44 -21.68 1.26
CA GLU A 99 -6.21 -21.07 0.17
C GLU A 99 -7.56 -20.49 0.63
N MET A 100 -8.11 -20.99 1.73
CA MET A 100 -9.41 -20.59 2.30
C MET A 100 -9.34 -19.27 3.07
N ILE A 101 -8.14 -18.81 3.42
CA ILE A 101 -7.93 -17.60 4.20
C ILE A 101 -6.82 -16.75 3.59
N ARG A 102 -6.89 -15.45 3.86
CA ARG A 102 -5.83 -14.53 3.46
C ARG A 102 -5.35 -13.74 4.66
N PRO A 103 -4.07 -13.83 5.03
CA PRO A 103 -3.46 -12.94 6.01
C PRO A 103 -3.65 -11.48 5.61
N LEU A 104 -3.97 -10.66 6.61
CA LEU A 104 -4.05 -9.21 6.47
C LEU A 104 -2.79 -8.58 7.04
N ASP A 105 -2.27 -7.58 6.34
CA ASP A 105 -1.16 -6.77 6.82
C ASP A 105 -1.56 -6.12 8.17
N ASP A 106 -0.64 -6.12 9.14
CA ASP A 106 -0.86 -5.37 10.38
C ASP A 106 -0.81 -3.86 10.06
N LEU A 107 -2.01 -3.26 10.03
CA LEU A 107 -2.20 -1.84 9.76
C LEU A 107 -1.44 -0.93 10.75
N ARG A 108 -1.05 -1.44 11.93
CA ARG A 108 -0.28 -0.70 12.94
C ARG A 108 1.23 -0.76 12.69
N SER A 109 1.74 -1.84 12.10
CA SER A 109 3.17 -2.00 11.77
C SER A 109 3.54 -1.37 10.42
N MET A 110 2.56 -1.18 9.53
CA MET A 110 2.77 -0.53 8.24
C MET A 110 3.12 0.96 8.41
N ARG A 111 4.40 1.30 8.24
CA ARG A 111 4.89 2.70 8.27
C ARG A 111 4.96 3.36 6.89
N LYS A 112 4.71 2.63 5.81
CA LYS A 112 4.83 3.18 4.45
C LYS A 112 3.57 3.99 4.11
N ARG A 113 3.73 5.32 4.21
CA ARG A 113 2.72 6.31 3.86
C ARG A 113 3.21 7.07 2.64
N VAL A 114 2.35 7.21 1.65
CA VAL A 114 2.53 8.22 0.60
C VAL A 114 1.47 9.29 0.79
N ASN A 115 1.71 10.49 0.26
CA ASN A 115 0.64 11.49 0.22
C ASN A 115 -0.07 11.37 -1.12
N VAL A 116 -1.40 11.38 -1.07
CA VAL A 116 -2.25 11.63 -2.23
C VAL A 116 -2.92 12.99 -2.04
N PHE A 117 -3.33 13.60 -3.15
CA PHE A 117 -3.97 14.90 -3.19
C PHE A 117 -5.39 14.72 -3.70
N LEU A 118 -6.38 15.05 -2.87
CA LEU A 118 -7.79 14.95 -3.21
C LEU A 118 -8.28 16.32 -3.66
N VAL A 119 -8.71 16.43 -4.91
CA VAL A 119 -9.48 17.59 -5.38
C VAL A 119 -10.93 17.31 -5.00
N MET A 120 -11.43 18.04 -4.01
CA MET A 120 -12.82 17.93 -3.57
C MET A 120 -13.60 19.16 -4.02
N GLU A 121 -14.75 18.92 -4.61
CA GLU A 121 -15.68 19.93 -5.10
C GLU A 121 -17.04 19.69 -4.46
N ASP A 122 -17.67 20.76 -4.00
CA ASP A 122 -18.96 20.78 -3.31
C ASP A 122 -19.70 22.02 -3.78
N TRP A 123 -20.91 21.85 -4.28
CA TRP A 123 -21.69 22.95 -4.82
C TRP A 123 -23.17 22.80 -4.52
N ALA A 124 -23.84 23.94 -4.41
CA ALA A 124 -25.28 24.07 -4.45
C ALA A 124 -25.68 25.27 -5.31
N VAL A 125 -26.71 25.11 -6.14
CA VAL A 125 -27.29 26.17 -6.97
C VAL A 125 -28.81 26.04 -6.90
N ASP A 126 -29.48 27.07 -6.41
CA ASP A 126 -30.93 27.10 -6.22
C ASP A 126 -31.51 25.87 -5.48
N GLY A 127 -30.73 25.32 -4.54
CA GLY A 127 -31.11 24.16 -3.71
C GLY A 127 -30.83 22.79 -4.33
N GLU A 128 -30.46 22.71 -5.62
CA GLU A 128 -29.81 21.52 -6.18
C GLU A 128 -28.38 21.46 -5.67
N HIS A 129 -27.87 20.27 -5.36
CA HIS A 129 -26.53 20.12 -4.78
C HIS A 129 -25.78 18.93 -5.37
N GLY A 130 -24.46 19.02 -5.39
CA GLY A 130 -23.58 17.97 -5.88
C GLY A 130 -22.21 18.03 -5.22
N ASN A 131 -21.52 16.90 -5.25
CA ASN A 131 -20.12 16.83 -4.87
C ASN A 131 -19.34 15.95 -5.84
N ASP A 132 -18.05 16.20 -5.92
CA ASP A 132 -17.10 15.37 -6.64
C ASP A 132 -15.79 15.27 -5.86
N CYS A 133 -15.09 14.14 -6.01
CA CYS A 133 -13.81 13.92 -5.37
C CYS A 133 -12.90 13.09 -6.28
N GLU A 134 -11.78 13.70 -6.69
CA GLU A 134 -10.79 13.06 -7.55
C GLU A 134 -9.42 13.00 -6.85
N ALA A 135 -8.74 11.86 -6.92
CA ALA A 135 -7.49 11.61 -6.21
C ALA A 135 -6.28 11.55 -7.16
N PHE A 136 -5.19 12.20 -6.76
CA PHE A 136 -3.94 12.27 -7.52
C PHE A 136 -2.76 11.86 -6.66
N SER A 137 -1.75 11.20 -7.25
CA SER A 137 -0.46 10.96 -6.60
C SER A 137 0.49 12.15 -6.69
N ASP A 138 0.21 13.11 -7.57
CA ASP A 138 1.01 14.30 -7.81
C ASP A 138 0.22 15.58 -7.52
N TYR A 139 0.86 16.56 -6.89
CA TYR A 139 0.23 17.82 -6.51
C TYR A 139 -0.04 18.73 -7.70
N ASP A 140 0.88 18.80 -8.66
CA ASP A 140 0.73 19.70 -9.81
C ASP A 140 -0.37 19.21 -10.75
N ASP A 141 -0.55 17.89 -10.88
CA ASP A 141 -1.70 17.32 -11.58
C ASP A 141 -3.03 17.67 -10.89
N ALA A 142 -3.12 17.49 -9.56
CA ALA A 142 -4.29 17.91 -8.78
C ALA A 142 -4.56 19.42 -8.94
N LYS A 143 -3.50 20.23 -8.89
CA LYS A 143 -3.59 21.68 -9.00
C LYS A 143 -4.04 22.13 -10.38
N ARG A 144 -3.58 21.44 -11.43
CA ARG A 144 -4.05 21.66 -12.81
C ARG A 144 -5.54 21.39 -12.93
N ILE A 145 -6.02 20.28 -12.37
CA ILE A 145 -7.44 19.92 -12.41
C ILE A 145 -8.30 20.92 -11.62
N MET A 146 -7.92 21.23 -10.38
CA MET A 146 -8.61 22.26 -9.58
C MET A 146 -8.69 23.60 -10.31
N THR A 147 -7.59 24.04 -10.94
CA THR A 147 -7.54 25.31 -11.68
C THR A 147 -8.43 25.30 -12.92
N ASN A 148 -8.53 24.16 -13.61
CA ASN A 148 -9.43 24.02 -14.75
C ASN A 148 -10.90 24.09 -14.34
N ARG A 149 -11.30 23.39 -13.27
CA ARG A 149 -12.67 23.43 -12.74
C ARG A 149 -13.07 24.83 -12.27
N ILE A 150 -12.18 25.54 -11.56
CA ILE A 150 -12.41 26.95 -11.19
C ILE A 150 -12.60 27.82 -12.44
N ARG A 151 -11.79 27.61 -13.49
CA ARG A 151 -11.92 28.39 -14.73
C ARG A 151 -13.29 28.16 -15.37
N GLU A 152 -13.71 26.91 -15.48
CA GLU A 152 -15.03 26.54 -16.03
C GLU A 152 -16.16 27.17 -15.22
N GLU A 153 -16.11 27.10 -13.87
CA GLU A 153 -17.11 27.73 -13.01
C GLU A 153 -17.14 29.27 -13.15
N LEU A 154 -15.98 29.90 -13.33
CA LEU A 154 -15.88 31.35 -13.49
C LEU A 154 -16.26 31.86 -14.89
N GLU A 155 -16.24 30.99 -15.90
CA GLU A 155 -16.59 31.33 -17.29
C GLU A 155 -18.05 31.01 -17.58
N ASP A 156 -18.50 29.80 -17.25
CA ASP A 156 -19.80 29.26 -17.65
C ASP A 156 -20.69 28.83 -16.47
N GLY A 157 -20.19 28.94 -15.23
CA GLY A 157 -20.88 28.51 -14.02
C GLY A 157 -21.86 29.52 -13.42
N SER A 158 -22.21 29.30 -12.15
CA SER A 158 -23.20 30.12 -11.42
C SER A 158 -22.56 31.32 -10.73
N VAL A 159 -21.29 31.22 -10.33
CA VAL A 159 -20.54 32.30 -9.67
C VAL A 159 -20.61 33.65 -10.39
N PRO A 160 -20.49 33.75 -11.74
CA PRO A 160 -20.62 35.03 -12.44
C PRO A 160 -21.94 35.75 -12.16
N SER A 161 -23.06 35.02 -12.11
CA SER A 161 -24.37 35.59 -11.79
C SER A 161 -24.47 36.04 -10.33
N TRP A 162 -23.85 35.29 -9.41
CA TRP A 162 -23.84 35.62 -7.98
C TRP A 162 -23.07 36.90 -7.68
N ARG A 163 -22.04 37.25 -8.47
CA ARG A 163 -21.25 38.49 -8.30
C ARG A 163 -22.08 39.77 -8.38
N GLU A 164 -23.26 39.73 -9.00
CA GLU A 164 -24.19 40.86 -9.05
C GLU A 164 -24.98 41.05 -7.75
N SER A 165 -25.02 40.02 -6.88
CA SER A 165 -25.77 40.02 -5.64
C SER A 165 -25.04 40.76 -4.51
N SER A 166 -25.76 41.60 -3.77
CA SER A 166 -25.21 42.32 -2.61
C SER A 166 -24.79 41.43 -1.44
N ILE A 167 -25.25 40.18 -1.42
CA ILE A 167 -24.91 39.19 -0.38
C ILE A 167 -23.80 38.24 -0.80
N PHE A 168 -23.21 38.42 -1.99
CA PHE A 168 -22.10 37.61 -2.47
C PHE A 168 -20.85 37.69 -1.58
N ALA A 169 -20.20 36.56 -1.37
CA ALA A 169 -18.90 36.45 -0.74
C ALA A 169 -18.00 35.46 -1.49
N GLU A 170 -16.70 35.74 -1.48
CA GLU A 170 -15.67 34.96 -2.16
C GLU A 170 -14.43 34.88 -1.27
N ASN A 171 -13.87 33.69 -1.12
CA ASN A 171 -12.67 33.41 -0.35
C ASN A 171 -11.76 32.47 -1.15
N SER A 172 -10.44 32.67 -1.07
CA SER A 172 -9.48 31.79 -1.74
C SER A 172 -8.14 31.70 -1.02
N SER A 173 -7.42 30.62 -1.30
CA SER A 173 -6.02 30.43 -0.94
C SER A 173 -5.30 29.63 -2.04
N MET A 174 -4.06 29.21 -1.79
CA MET A 174 -3.33 28.38 -2.75
C MET A 174 -4.08 27.09 -3.11
N ASP A 175 -4.75 26.45 -2.15
CA ASP A 175 -5.38 25.13 -2.34
C ASP A 175 -6.89 25.14 -2.06
N PHE A 176 -7.50 26.32 -2.13
CA PHE A 176 -8.90 26.50 -1.79
C PHE A 176 -9.52 27.64 -2.59
N TYR A 177 -10.75 27.44 -3.02
CA TYR A 177 -11.61 28.48 -3.57
C TYR A 177 -13.06 28.23 -3.13
N GLU A 178 -13.74 29.29 -2.72
CA GLU A 178 -15.13 29.24 -2.29
C GLU A 178 -15.85 30.54 -2.65
N ALA A 179 -17.02 30.43 -3.24
CA ALA A 179 -17.91 31.53 -3.59
C ALA A 179 -19.35 31.16 -3.21
N TYR A 180 -20.09 32.07 -2.59
CA TYR A 180 -21.42 31.77 -2.04
C TYR A 180 -22.25 33.04 -1.82
N LEU A 181 -23.56 32.85 -1.57
CA LEU A 181 -24.47 33.90 -1.16
C LEU A 181 -24.67 33.85 0.37
N ASN A 182 -24.34 34.94 1.07
CA ASN A 182 -24.46 35.03 2.53
C ASN A 182 -25.91 34.86 3.00
N GLY A 183 -26.15 33.88 3.87
CA GLY A 183 -27.49 33.52 4.35
C GLY A 183 -28.18 32.45 3.52
N GLU A 184 -27.62 32.07 2.37
CA GLU A 184 -28.17 31.08 1.43
C GLU A 184 -27.16 29.97 1.11
N TYR A 185 -26.14 29.74 1.95
CA TYR A 185 -25.06 28.78 1.64
C TYR A 185 -25.57 27.39 1.26
N MET A 186 -26.60 26.87 1.92
CA MET A 186 -27.16 25.54 1.62
C MET A 186 -27.82 25.47 0.24
N GLU A 187 -28.21 26.62 -0.31
CA GLU A 187 -28.89 26.73 -1.61
C GLU A 187 -27.92 27.20 -2.70
N ASN A 188 -26.92 28.02 -2.35
CA ASN A 188 -26.04 28.73 -3.26
C ASN A 188 -24.60 28.81 -2.72
N HIS A 189 -23.77 27.84 -3.10
CA HIS A 189 -22.34 27.86 -2.89
C HIS A 189 -21.60 27.08 -3.97
N TYR A 190 -20.34 27.45 -4.20
CA TYR A 190 -19.38 26.67 -4.95
C TYR A 190 -18.09 26.63 -4.16
N LYS A 191 -17.58 25.44 -3.91
CA LYS A 191 -16.39 25.22 -3.09
C LYS A 191 -15.54 24.14 -3.71
N ILE A 192 -14.25 24.44 -3.85
CA ILE A 192 -13.27 23.46 -4.33
C ILE A 192 -11.96 23.60 -3.56
N MET A 193 -11.35 22.46 -3.20
CA MET A 193 -10.11 22.43 -2.42
C MET A 193 -9.24 21.23 -2.74
N ILE A 194 -7.95 21.36 -2.45
CA ILE A 194 -6.99 20.25 -2.46
C ILE A 194 -6.71 19.82 -1.03
N ILE A 195 -6.96 18.55 -0.71
CA ILE A 195 -6.60 17.94 0.57
C ILE A 195 -5.41 17.01 0.37
N ARG A 196 -4.31 17.29 1.08
CA ARG A 196 -3.20 16.35 1.22
C ARG A 196 -3.57 15.26 2.22
N GLN A 197 -3.78 14.04 1.74
CA GLN A 197 -4.18 12.90 2.54
C GLN A 197 -3.07 11.83 2.55
N PRO A 198 -2.56 11.43 3.73
CA PRO A 198 -1.70 10.27 3.84
C PRO A 198 -2.48 8.99 3.49
N LEU A 199 -1.99 8.23 2.51
CA LEU A 199 -2.48 6.92 2.11
C LEU A 199 -1.57 5.82 2.69
N MET A 200 -2.17 4.89 3.42
CA MET A 200 -1.50 3.68 3.88
C MET A 200 -1.43 2.69 2.73
N ILE A 201 -0.23 2.25 2.35
CA ILE A 201 -0.06 1.32 1.24
C ILE A 201 0.32 -0.07 1.76
N SER A 202 -0.41 -1.10 1.31
CA SER A 202 -0.08 -2.51 1.55
C SER A 202 1.18 -2.94 0.80
N SER A 203 1.90 -3.92 1.37
CA SER A 203 3.05 -4.52 0.69
C SER A 203 2.66 -5.10 -0.68
N ARG A 204 1.42 -5.59 -0.80
CA ARG A 204 0.85 -6.07 -2.07
C ARG A 204 0.76 -4.94 -3.10
N TYR A 205 0.17 -3.81 -2.75
CA TYR A 205 0.02 -2.69 -3.69
C TYR A 205 1.37 -2.09 -4.09
N ILE A 206 2.34 -2.05 -3.17
CA ILE A 206 3.73 -1.66 -3.52
C ILE A 206 4.32 -2.58 -4.59
N ARG A 207 4.13 -3.91 -4.45
CA ARG A 207 4.60 -4.87 -5.45
C ARG A 207 3.85 -4.71 -6.78
N GLU A 208 2.55 -4.43 -6.76
CA GLU A 208 1.77 -4.18 -7.97
C GLU A 208 2.31 -2.97 -8.74
N VAL A 209 2.44 -1.82 -8.09
CA VAL A 209 2.97 -0.59 -8.73
C VAL A 209 4.43 -0.75 -9.17
N GLY A 210 5.26 -1.38 -8.32
CA GLY A 210 6.65 -1.69 -8.66
C GLY A 210 6.76 -2.64 -9.85
N GLY A 211 5.85 -3.61 -9.96
CA GLY A 211 5.75 -4.54 -11.08
C GLY A 211 5.39 -3.83 -12.39
N VAL A 212 4.44 -2.90 -12.36
CA VAL A 212 4.09 -2.07 -13.54
C VAL A 212 5.30 -1.29 -14.03
N TYR A 213 6.01 -0.61 -13.13
CA TYR A 213 7.21 0.15 -13.49
C TYR A 213 8.33 -0.76 -14.03
N LYS A 214 8.59 -1.88 -13.35
CA LYS A 214 9.58 -2.87 -13.80
C LYS A 214 9.26 -3.41 -15.20
N ALA A 215 8.01 -3.75 -15.45
CA ALA A 215 7.56 -4.23 -16.75
C ALA A 215 7.78 -3.18 -17.85
N GLN A 216 7.48 -1.90 -17.57
CA GLN A 216 7.78 -0.81 -18.48
C GLN A 216 9.29 -0.72 -18.79
N CYS A 217 10.15 -0.70 -17.77
CA CYS A 217 11.60 -0.66 -17.98
C CYS A 217 12.11 -1.86 -18.81
N GLN A 218 11.62 -3.06 -18.52
CA GLN A 218 11.99 -4.26 -19.28
C GLN A 218 11.57 -4.18 -20.75
N THR A 219 10.41 -3.60 -21.04
CA THR A 219 9.96 -3.34 -22.41
C THR A 219 10.85 -2.30 -23.08
N GLU A 220 11.20 -1.20 -22.41
CA GLU A 220 12.11 -0.17 -22.93
C GLU A 220 13.51 -0.74 -23.22
N ASP A 221 14.07 -1.51 -22.29
CA ASP A 221 15.36 -2.20 -22.43
C ASP A 221 15.34 -3.18 -23.60
N PHE A 222 14.27 -3.96 -23.75
CA PHE A 222 14.09 -4.87 -24.87
C PHE A 222 14.10 -4.13 -26.20
N ILE A 223 13.29 -3.07 -26.33
CA ILE A 223 13.19 -2.26 -27.55
C ILE A 223 14.56 -1.68 -27.91
N SER A 224 15.25 -1.10 -26.92
CA SER A 224 16.60 -0.53 -27.13
C SER A 224 17.61 -1.61 -27.54
N GLN A 225 17.54 -2.80 -26.94
CA GLN A 225 18.46 -3.89 -27.24
C GLN A 225 18.29 -4.45 -28.65
N ILE A 226 17.05 -4.56 -29.15
CA ILE A 226 16.77 -5.14 -30.46
C ILE A 226 16.84 -4.15 -31.62
N GLU A 227 16.90 -2.84 -31.34
CA GLU A 227 16.88 -1.78 -32.37
C GLU A 227 17.95 -1.96 -33.45
N GLN A 228 19.10 -2.53 -33.08
CA GLN A 228 20.24 -2.75 -33.97
C GLN A 228 20.32 -4.17 -34.57
N TRP A 229 19.32 -5.02 -34.33
CA TRP A 229 19.33 -6.39 -34.82
C TRP A 229 18.93 -6.47 -36.29
N ASP A 230 19.69 -7.23 -37.08
CA ASP A 230 19.42 -7.41 -38.51
C ASP A 230 18.05 -8.06 -38.75
N GLU A 231 17.60 -8.93 -37.85
CA GLU A 231 16.28 -9.57 -37.90
C GLU A 231 15.13 -8.56 -37.75
N VAL A 232 15.36 -7.48 -36.99
CA VAL A 232 14.37 -6.41 -36.81
C VAL A 232 14.29 -5.53 -38.05
N ALA A 233 15.42 -5.27 -38.72
CA ALA A 233 15.46 -4.53 -39.97
C ALA A 233 14.68 -5.21 -41.12
N ALA A 234 14.46 -6.53 -41.02
CA ALA A 234 13.66 -7.30 -41.98
C ALA A 234 12.14 -7.26 -41.70
N LEU A 235 11.69 -6.70 -40.57
CA LEU A 235 10.28 -6.60 -40.23
C LEU A 235 9.61 -5.44 -40.96
N SER A 236 8.34 -5.64 -41.34
CA SER A 236 7.47 -4.52 -41.72
C SER A 236 7.10 -3.69 -40.49
N ASP A 237 6.73 -2.41 -40.68
CA ASP A 237 6.28 -1.53 -39.59
C ASP A 237 5.18 -2.17 -38.73
N ALA A 238 4.20 -2.85 -39.36
CA ALA A 238 3.12 -3.51 -38.65
C ALA A 238 3.60 -4.72 -37.82
N GLN A 239 4.63 -5.45 -38.29
CA GLN A 239 5.23 -6.53 -37.51
C GLN A 239 6.04 -5.98 -36.35
N TYR A 240 6.81 -4.92 -36.57
CA TYR A 240 7.59 -4.24 -35.54
C TYR A 240 6.70 -3.66 -34.43
N GLN A 241 5.63 -2.95 -34.81
CA GLN A 241 4.66 -2.40 -33.85
C GLN A 241 4.01 -3.50 -32.99
N ARG A 242 3.63 -4.65 -33.59
CA ARG A 242 3.12 -5.80 -32.81
C ARG A 242 4.17 -6.43 -31.90
N LEU A 243 5.45 -6.38 -32.27
CA LEU A 243 6.53 -6.89 -31.44
C LEU A 243 6.73 -6.01 -30.21
N ILE A 244 6.90 -4.70 -30.38
CA ILE A 244 7.23 -3.78 -29.27
C ILE A 244 6.05 -3.52 -28.33
N THR A 245 4.83 -3.80 -28.78
CA THR A 245 3.60 -3.72 -27.94
C THR A 245 3.21 -5.07 -27.34
N ASN A 246 4.04 -6.11 -27.49
CA ASN A 246 3.72 -7.44 -26.98
C ASN A 246 3.77 -7.45 -25.45
N PRO A 247 2.64 -7.68 -24.75
CA PRO A 247 2.57 -7.64 -23.29
C PRO A 247 3.37 -8.77 -22.61
N MET A 248 3.82 -9.77 -23.37
CA MET A 248 4.60 -10.91 -22.86
C MET A 248 6.10 -10.60 -22.71
N ILE A 249 6.60 -9.47 -23.22
CA ILE A 249 8.03 -9.13 -23.14
C ILE A 249 8.57 -9.19 -21.70
N PRO A 250 7.94 -8.54 -20.70
CA PRO A 250 8.38 -8.58 -19.30
C PRO A 250 8.47 -10.00 -18.74
N GLU A 251 7.41 -10.81 -18.90
CA GLU A 251 7.37 -12.18 -18.38
C GLU A 251 8.42 -13.08 -19.06
N CYS A 252 8.64 -12.92 -20.36
CA CYS A 252 9.70 -13.64 -21.07
C CYS A 252 11.08 -13.30 -20.50
N ILE A 253 11.37 -12.01 -20.26
CA ILE A 253 12.64 -11.57 -19.66
C ILE A 253 12.77 -12.13 -18.24
N GLU A 254 11.73 -12.03 -17.40
CA GLU A 254 11.75 -12.58 -16.05
C GLU A 254 12.01 -14.08 -16.03
N ARG A 255 11.42 -14.84 -16.96
CA ARG A 255 11.65 -16.28 -17.10
C ARG A 255 13.11 -16.60 -17.46
N HIS A 256 13.73 -15.78 -18.30
CA HIS A 256 15.15 -15.94 -18.65
C HIS A 256 16.07 -15.57 -17.47
N LEU A 257 15.80 -14.46 -16.77
CA LEU A 257 16.56 -14.03 -15.60
C LEU A 257 16.41 -15.02 -14.43
N GLY A 258 15.21 -15.54 -14.19
CA GLY A 258 14.93 -16.49 -13.11
C GLY A 258 15.67 -17.82 -13.25
N ARG A 259 16.19 -18.13 -14.45
CA ARG A 259 17.00 -19.33 -14.75
C ARG A 259 18.48 -19.01 -14.97
N ASN A 260 18.89 -17.77 -14.71
CA ASN A 260 20.26 -17.32 -14.94
C ASN A 260 21.05 -17.37 -13.63
N ASP A 261 21.73 -18.50 -13.40
CA ASP A 261 22.53 -18.72 -12.19
C ASP A 261 23.61 -17.65 -12.03
N HIS A 262 24.29 -17.26 -13.11
CA HIS A 262 25.34 -16.23 -13.08
C HIS A 262 24.82 -14.87 -12.63
N TYR A 263 23.61 -14.48 -13.03
CA TYR A 263 22.98 -13.25 -12.56
C TYR A 263 22.76 -13.30 -11.04
N TRP A 264 22.20 -14.41 -10.53
CA TRP A 264 21.94 -14.57 -9.10
C TRP A 264 23.22 -14.65 -8.27
N GLU A 265 24.24 -15.35 -8.75
CA GLU A 265 25.56 -15.41 -8.13
C GLU A 265 26.16 -14.01 -8.00
N ALA A 266 26.20 -13.24 -9.10
CA ALA A 266 26.74 -11.88 -9.10
C ALA A 266 25.93 -10.93 -8.18
N TYR A 267 24.61 -11.07 -8.14
CA TYR A 267 23.76 -10.32 -7.23
C TYR A 267 24.12 -10.60 -5.76
N TRP A 268 24.16 -11.87 -5.36
CA TRP A 268 24.46 -12.25 -3.97
C TRP A 268 25.91 -11.97 -3.56
N GLU A 269 26.85 -12.05 -4.50
CA GLU A 269 28.22 -11.59 -4.29
C GLU A 269 28.24 -10.09 -3.97
N SER A 270 27.56 -9.27 -4.78
CA SER A 270 27.43 -7.82 -4.55
C SER A 270 26.76 -7.50 -3.20
N VAL A 271 25.71 -8.25 -2.83
CA VAL A 271 25.07 -8.13 -1.51
C VAL A 271 26.05 -8.45 -0.39
N SER A 272 26.87 -9.49 -0.55
CA SER A 272 27.86 -9.91 0.45
C SER A 272 28.97 -8.88 0.63
N GLU A 273 29.46 -8.29 -0.47
CA GLU A 273 30.43 -7.21 -0.44
C GLU A 273 29.90 -5.98 0.29
N ALA A 274 28.67 -5.55 -0.03
CA ALA A 274 28.00 -4.45 0.66
C ALA A 274 27.80 -4.76 2.15
N ALA A 275 27.35 -5.97 2.47
CA ALA A 275 27.13 -6.41 3.84
C ALA A 275 28.42 -6.40 4.67
N HIS A 276 29.55 -6.84 4.12
CA HIS A 276 30.82 -6.78 4.84
C HIS A 276 31.21 -5.36 5.24
N GLY A 277 30.98 -4.37 4.38
CA GLY A 277 31.21 -2.96 4.69
C GLY A 277 30.30 -2.47 5.81
N LEU A 278 28.99 -2.68 5.66
CA LEU A 278 27.97 -2.20 6.59
C LEU A 278 28.06 -2.86 7.97
N VAL A 279 28.29 -4.17 8.03
CA VAL A 279 28.45 -4.90 9.29
C VAL A 279 29.70 -4.43 10.03
N ARG A 280 30.84 -4.24 9.35
CA ARG A 280 32.05 -3.69 9.99
C ARG A 280 31.83 -2.29 10.53
N GLN A 281 31.03 -1.46 9.84
CA GLN A 281 30.68 -0.13 10.32
C GLN A 281 29.79 -0.21 11.56
N ALA A 282 28.77 -1.06 11.55
CA ALA A 282 27.89 -1.28 12.69
C ALA A 282 28.65 -1.83 13.91
N SER A 283 29.58 -2.78 13.73
CA SER A 283 30.41 -3.31 14.82
C SER A 283 31.38 -2.30 15.44
N LYS A 284 31.64 -1.18 14.77
CA LYS A 284 32.46 -0.08 15.31
C LYS A 284 31.63 0.98 16.03
N GLN A 285 30.31 0.99 15.88
CA GLN A 285 29.44 1.89 16.61
C GLN A 285 29.28 1.35 18.04
N PRO A 286 29.46 2.19 19.07
CA PRO A 286 29.24 1.77 20.44
C PRO A 286 27.75 1.51 20.70
N ASP A 287 27.43 0.63 21.65
CA ASP A 287 26.05 0.28 22.03
C ASP A 287 25.19 1.48 22.46
N CYS A 288 25.82 2.64 22.72
CA CYS A 288 25.16 3.89 23.05
C CYS A 288 24.84 4.79 21.85
N PHE A 289 25.03 4.32 20.60
CA PHE A 289 24.82 5.10 19.40
C PHE A 289 23.35 5.47 19.19
N THR A 290 23.02 6.74 19.45
CA THR A 290 21.70 7.34 19.17
C THR A 290 21.87 8.41 18.11
N PRO A 291 21.44 8.20 16.85
CA PRO A 291 21.66 9.16 15.77
C PRO A 291 20.72 10.37 15.87
N GLU A 292 21.19 11.53 15.42
CA GLU A 292 20.31 12.66 15.10
C GLU A 292 19.21 12.25 14.11
N ALA A 293 17.97 12.68 14.36
CA ALA A 293 16.90 12.52 13.39
C ALA A 293 17.05 13.57 12.26
N GLU A 294 16.83 13.13 11.01
CA GLU A 294 16.77 14.00 9.81
C GLU A 294 18.08 14.60 9.30
N ASN A 295 19.23 14.01 9.64
CA ASN A 295 20.54 14.35 9.06
C ASN A 295 21.00 13.23 8.09
N PRO A 296 21.46 13.53 6.85
CA PRO A 296 21.99 12.52 5.93
C PRO A 296 23.20 11.74 6.46
N TYR A 297 23.96 12.35 7.38
CA TYR A 297 25.10 11.73 8.07
C TYR A 297 24.99 12.01 9.58
N PRO A 298 24.07 11.35 10.30
CA PRO A 298 23.70 11.72 11.65
C PRO A 298 24.83 11.39 12.64
N LEU A 299 25.24 12.38 13.44
CA LEU A 299 26.17 12.17 14.56
C LEU A 299 25.44 11.53 15.75
N CYS A 300 26.21 10.92 16.66
CA CYS A 300 25.67 10.32 17.88
C CYS A 300 25.33 11.39 18.91
N ILE A 301 24.08 11.47 19.36
CA ILE A 301 23.65 12.32 20.49
C ILE A 301 23.91 11.65 21.86
N GLY A 302 24.43 10.42 21.84
CA GLY A 302 24.82 9.65 23.02
C GLY A 302 23.65 9.15 23.87
N SER A 303 23.98 8.40 24.92
CA SER A 303 23.01 7.84 25.89
C SER A 303 23.00 8.57 27.24
N GLY A 304 23.72 9.69 27.36
CA GLY A 304 23.90 10.44 28.61
C GLY A 304 24.85 9.79 29.62
N LYS A 305 25.59 8.75 29.23
CA LYS A 305 26.65 8.13 30.04
C LYS A 305 27.98 8.87 29.84
N SER A 306 28.84 8.87 30.86
CA SER A 306 30.18 9.49 30.80
C SER A 306 31.08 8.93 29.71
N GLU A 307 30.81 7.70 29.24
CA GLU A 307 31.53 7.04 28.14
C GLU A 307 31.29 7.73 26.78
N CYS A 308 30.26 8.56 26.64
CA CYS A 308 29.96 9.29 25.41
C CYS A 308 30.90 10.49 25.18
N ASP A 309 31.49 11.05 26.25
CA ASP A 309 32.35 12.24 26.16
C ASP A 309 33.65 11.98 25.38
N ASP A 310 34.10 10.71 25.35
CA ASP A 310 35.29 10.25 24.62
C ASP A 310 34.95 9.59 23.26
N CYS A 311 33.69 9.64 22.82
CA CYS A 311 33.24 8.97 21.61
C CYS A 311 33.52 9.80 20.35
N CYS A 312 34.24 9.22 19.38
CA CYS A 312 34.61 9.87 18.10
C CYS A 312 33.43 10.13 17.14
N LEU A 313 32.21 9.79 17.55
CA LEU A 313 30.98 10.07 16.81
C LEU A 313 30.04 11.00 17.60
N TYR A 314 30.44 11.47 18.78
CA TYR A 314 29.58 12.28 19.65
C TYR A 314 29.40 13.70 19.13
N MET A 315 28.16 14.18 19.09
CA MET A 315 27.81 15.48 18.53
C MET A 315 28.47 16.67 19.26
N HIS A 316 28.91 16.48 20.52
CA HIS A 316 29.54 17.51 21.36
C HIS A 316 31.00 17.20 21.72
N MET A 317 31.70 16.45 20.87
CA MET A 317 33.09 16.07 21.10
C MET A 317 33.97 17.30 21.42
N LYS A 318 34.70 17.29 22.54
CA LYS A 318 35.58 18.38 22.94
C LYS A 318 36.98 18.19 22.34
N GLY A 319 37.30 19.04 21.38
CA GLY A 319 38.64 19.14 20.79
C GLY A 319 38.81 18.25 19.55
N GLU A 320 39.20 18.90 18.46
CA GLU A 320 39.49 18.35 17.13
C GLU A 320 38.28 17.81 16.34
N GLY A 321 37.36 18.72 15.94
CA GLY A 321 36.56 18.55 14.71
C GLY A 321 35.07 18.90 14.78
N GLY A 322 34.50 19.14 15.95
CA GLY A 322 33.12 19.62 16.08
C GLY A 322 33.02 21.13 15.83
N TYR A 323 32.06 21.58 15.01
CA TYR A 323 31.79 22.98 14.76
C TYR A 323 31.66 23.75 16.09
N GLU A 324 32.58 24.67 16.36
CA GLU A 324 32.32 25.75 17.31
C GLU A 324 31.15 26.57 16.76
N CYS A 325 30.11 26.73 17.58
CA CYS A 325 28.85 27.39 17.23
C CYS A 325 29.03 28.80 16.68
#